data_AF-A0A5B0V404-F1
#
_entry.id   AF-A0A5B0V404-F1
#
_cell.length_a   1.000
_cell.length_b   1.000
_cell.length_c   1.000
_cell.angle_alpha   90.00
_cell.angle_beta   90.00
_cell.angle_gamma   90.00
#
_symmetry.space_group_name_H-M   'P 1'
#
loop_
_entity.id
_entity.type
_entity.pdbx_description
1 polymer ?
#
loop_
_entity_poly.entity_id
_entity_poly.type
_entity_poly.pdbx_seq_one_letter_code
_entity_poly.pdbx_strand_id
1 'polypeptide(L)'
;MLSKVISGGQTGADRAGLDAALESGFPIGGSCPVGRMAEDGPINDTYTLTEIGGGYRQRTKQNVIDSDGTAIFYESYLHGGTEATVLFL
;
A
#
# COMPACT_ATOMS: atom_id res chain seq x y z
N MET A 1 17.40 5.97 11.76
CA MET A 1 17.41 6.84 10.57
C MET A 1 16.67 6.09 9.47
N LEU A 2 15.79 6.76 8.71
CA LEU A 2 15.02 6.11 7.65
C LEU A 2 15.92 5.89 6.42
N SER A 3 15.95 4.67 5.88
CA SER A 3 16.81 4.29 4.75
C SER A 3 16.04 3.85 3.50
N LYS A 4 14.79 3.41 3.65
CA LYS A 4 13.93 2.95 2.56
C LYS A 4 12.46 2.97 3.00
N VAL A 5 11.56 3.19 2.05
CA VAL A 5 10.12 2.95 2.23
C VAL A 5 9.70 1.77 1.36
N ILE A 6 8.96 0.83 1.95
CA ILE A 6 8.35 -0.26 1.19
C ILE A 6 6.83 -0.28 1.35
N SER A 7 6.13 -0.64 0.29
CA SER A 7 4.68 -0.72 0.27
C SER A 7 4.21 -1.70 -0.81
N GLY A 8 2.94 -2.10 -0.77
CA GLY A 8 2.35 -2.96 -1.79
C GLY A 8 1.76 -2.25 -3.00
N GLY A 9 1.85 -0.90 -3.04
CA GLY A 9 1.47 -0.10 -4.21
C GLY A 9 -0.04 0.02 -4.45
N GLN A 10 -0.89 -0.36 -3.49
CA GLN A 10 -2.32 -0.08 -3.59
C GLN A 10 -2.58 1.43 -3.61
N THR A 11 -3.76 1.80 -4.09
CA THR A 11 -4.28 3.16 -3.96
C THR A 11 -4.36 3.63 -2.49
N GLY A 12 -4.46 4.95 -2.29
CA GLY A 12 -4.47 5.55 -0.96
C GLY A 12 -3.10 5.54 -0.30
N ALA A 13 -3.03 5.03 0.94
CA ALA A 13 -1.86 5.13 1.81
C ALA A 13 -0.59 4.49 1.21
N ASP A 14 -0.75 3.37 0.49
CA ASP A 14 0.37 2.63 -0.09
C ASP A 14 1.13 3.49 -1.13
N ARG A 15 0.42 4.05 -2.13
CA ARG A 15 1.03 4.96 -3.10
C ARG A 15 1.47 6.28 -2.50
N ALA A 16 0.69 6.87 -1.59
CA ALA A 16 1.10 8.11 -0.93
C ALA A 16 2.46 7.97 -0.20
N GLY A 17 2.71 6.82 0.43
CA GLY A 17 4.00 6.52 1.04
C GLY A 17 5.14 6.38 0.02
N LEU A 18 4.89 5.75 -1.12
CA LEU A 18 5.87 5.62 -2.20
C LEU A 18 6.17 6.97 -2.86
N ASP A 19 5.16 7.78 -3.12
CA ASP A 19 5.28 9.12 -3.71
C ASP A 19 6.09 10.04 -2.80
N ALA A 20 5.73 10.12 -1.51
CA ALA A 20 6.45 10.95 -0.54
C ALA A 20 7.93 10.54 -0.42
N ALA A 21 8.23 9.23 -0.50
CA ALA A 21 9.60 8.73 -0.47
C ALA A 21 10.37 9.12 -1.74
N LEU A 22 9.77 8.97 -2.93
CA LEU A 22 10.37 9.41 -4.20
C LEU A 22 10.65 10.92 -4.20
N GLU A 23 9.67 11.74 -3.80
CA GLU A 23 9.80 13.19 -3.72
C GLU A 23 10.91 13.63 -2.73
N SER A 24 11.07 12.87 -1.64
CA SER A 24 12.09 13.12 -0.62
C SER A 24 13.45 12.50 -0.95
N GLY A 25 13.59 11.79 -2.08
CA GLY A 25 14.83 11.14 -2.49
C GLY A 25 15.19 9.87 -1.70
N PHE A 26 14.23 9.26 -1.00
CA PHE A 26 14.44 7.98 -0.35
C PHE A 26 14.23 6.81 -1.33
N PRO A 27 15.04 5.74 -1.22
CA PRO A 27 14.78 4.50 -1.94
C PRO A 27 13.38 3.96 -1.65
N ILE A 28 12.73 3.42 -2.68
CA ILE A 28 11.42 2.76 -2.58
C ILE A 28 11.49 1.28 -2.95
N GLY A 29 10.46 0.52 -2.58
CA GLY A 29 10.24 -0.83 -3.09
C GLY A 29 9.05 -1.53 -2.43
N GLY A 30 9.10 -2.84 -2.38
CA GLY A 30 8.08 -3.67 -1.72
C GLY A 30 7.52 -4.75 -2.63
N SER A 31 6.61 -5.54 -2.08
CA SER A 31 5.97 -6.67 -2.77
C SER A 31 4.56 -6.31 -3.22
N CYS A 32 4.22 -6.61 -4.47
CA CYS A 32 2.90 -6.39 -5.07
C CYS A 32 2.31 -7.70 -5.64
N PRO A 33 0.99 -7.78 -5.90
CA PRO A 33 0.38 -8.95 -6.55
C PRO A 33 0.88 -9.15 -7.98
N VAL A 34 0.75 -10.39 -8.48
CA VAL A 34 1.01 -10.71 -9.90
C VAL A 34 0.22 -9.80 -10.83
N GLY A 35 0.85 -9.33 -11.90
CA GLY A 35 0.27 -8.37 -12.85
C GLY A 35 0.16 -6.96 -12.27
N ARG A 36 0.86 -6.68 -11.16
CA ARG A 36 0.92 -5.38 -10.49
C ARG A 36 -0.47 -4.84 -10.16
N MET A 37 -1.40 -5.69 -9.74
CA MET A 37 -2.81 -5.30 -9.57
C MET A 37 -3.02 -4.32 -8.41
N ALA A 38 -3.68 -3.20 -8.69
CA ALA A 38 -4.30 -2.28 -7.74
C ALA A 38 -5.79 -2.04 -8.13
N GLU A 39 -6.58 -1.37 -7.27
CA GLU A 39 -8.02 -1.15 -7.54
C GLU A 39 -8.29 -0.23 -8.75
N ASP A 40 -7.33 0.62 -9.11
CA ASP A 40 -7.43 1.52 -10.26
C ASP A 40 -6.63 1.04 -11.49
N GLY A 41 -6.23 -0.23 -11.48
CA GLY A 41 -5.51 -0.87 -12.56
C GLY A 41 -4.07 -1.26 -12.19
N PRO A 42 -3.24 -1.60 -13.18
CA PRO A 42 -1.85 -1.97 -12.93
C PRO A 42 -1.03 -0.83 -12.33
N ILE A 43 -0.25 -1.13 -11.30
CA ILE A 43 0.66 -0.20 -10.63
C ILE A 43 1.74 0.25 -11.64
N ASN A 44 1.95 1.56 -11.75
CA ASN A 44 2.92 2.14 -12.68
C ASN A 44 4.35 1.61 -12.45
N ASP A 45 5.12 1.39 -13.52
CA ASP A 45 6.48 0.86 -13.46
C ASP A 45 7.50 1.79 -12.77
N THR A 46 7.14 3.06 -12.57
CA THR A 46 7.94 4.01 -11.77
C THR A 46 8.14 3.51 -10.33
N TYR A 47 7.20 2.73 -9.79
CA TYR A 47 7.36 2.08 -8.50
C TYR A 47 8.15 0.77 -8.65
N THR A 48 9.35 0.71 -8.09
CA THR A 48 10.23 -0.47 -8.15
C THR A 48 9.77 -1.59 -7.21
N LEU A 49 8.60 -2.18 -7.49
CA LEU A 49 7.98 -3.27 -6.73
C LEU A 49 8.26 -4.64 -7.34
N THR A 50 8.38 -5.65 -6.50
CA THR A 50 8.54 -7.05 -6.89
C THR A 50 7.19 -7.75 -6.88
N GLU A 51 6.82 -8.39 -7.97
CA GLU A 51 5.62 -9.24 -8.00
C GLU A 51 5.85 -10.51 -7.18
N ILE A 52 4.88 -10.86 -6.35
CA ILE A 52 4.87 -12.13 -5.63
C ILE A 52 3.57 -12.89 -5.93
N GLY A 53 3.69 -14.22 -5.98
CA GLY A 53 2.53 -15.10 -6.11
C GLY A 53 1.60 -15.01 -4.90
N GLY A 54 0.30 -15.26 -5.15
CA GLY A 54 -0.74 -15.18 -4.13
C GLY A 54 -1.60 -13.92 -4.28
N GLY A 55 -2.35 -13.58 -3.23
CA GLY A 55 -3.26 -12.43 -3.22
C GLY A 55 -2.79 -11.29 -2.32
N TYR A 56 -3.70 -10.34 -2.08
CA TYR A 56 -3.44 -9.16 -1.23
C TYR A 56 -2.92 -9.49 0.18
N ARG A 57 -3.30 -10.63 0.75
CA ARG A 57 -2.82 -11.04 2.09
C ARG A 57 -1.33 -11.41 2.07
N GLN A 58 -0.89 -12.13 1.04
CA GLN A 58 0.50 -12.57 0.91
C GLN A 58 1.43 -11.36 0.73
N ARG A 59 1.08 -10.42 -0.17
CA ARG A 59 1.89 -9.21 -0.38
C ARG A 59 1.96 -8.33 0.87
N THR A 60 0.86 -8.23 1.63
CA THR A 60 0.85 -7.45 2.87
C THR A 60 1.77 -8.09 3.91
N LYS A 61 1.65 -9.40 4.10
CA LYS A 61 2.52 -10.15 5.01
C LYS A 61 4.00 -10.01 4.62
N GLN A 62 4.30 -10.10 3.33
CA GLN A 62 5.68 -9.99 2.84
C GLN A 62 6.28 -8.61 3.15
N ASN A 63 5.54 -7.53 2.87
CA ASN A 63 6.01 -6.17 3.21
C ASN A 63 6.21 -5.96 4.71
N VAL A 64 5.39 -6.58 5.57
CA VAL A 64 5.59 -6.52 7.03
C VAL A 64 6.88 -7.24 7.42
N ILE A 65 7.12 -8.44 6.88
CA ILE A 65 8.33 -9.25 7.16
C ILE A 65 9.61 -8.55 6.68
N ASP A 66 9.56 -7.92 5.51
CA ASP A 66 10.72 -7.26 4.89
C ASP A 66 11.01 -5.86 5.46
N SER A 67 10.19 -5.39 6.41
CA SER A 67 10.32 -4.08 7.05
C SER A 67 10.86 -4.19 8.48
N ASP A 68 11.64 -3.19 8.90
CA ASP A 68 12.01 -3.01 10.31
C ASP A 68 10.85 -2.46 11.16
N GLY A 69 9.80 -1.94 10.51
CA GLY A 69 8.62 -1.38 11.14
C GLY A 69 7.53 -1.01 10.14
N THR A 70 6.28 -1.02 10.59
CA THR A 70 5.11 -0.73 9.75
C THR A 70 4.33 0.45 10.32
N ALA A 71 4.13 1.49 9.52
CA ALA A 71 3.21 2.58 9.80
C ALA A 71 1.87 2.31 9.11
N ILE A 72 0.76 2.49 9.82
CA ILE A 72 -0.59 2.25 9.30
C ILE A 72 -1.37 3.56 9.37
N PHE A 73 -1.84 4.02 8.21
CA PHE A 73 -2.71 5.19 8.08
C PHE A 73 -4.14 4.73 7.79
N TYR A 74 -5.10 5.29 8.51
CA TYR A 74 -6.52 5.02 8.32
C TYR A 74 -7.30 6.28 8.70
N GLU A 75 -8.44 6.50 8.05
CA GLU A 75 -9.34 7.60 8.39
C GLU A 75 -10.31 7.15 9.48
N SER A 76 -10.66 8.05 10.42
CA SER A 76 -11.47 7.75 11.60
C SER A 76 -12.99 7.82 11.36
N TYR A 77 -13.45 8.27 10.19
CA TYR A 77 -14.88 8.45 9.90
C TYR A 77 -15.41 7.48 8.86
N LEU A 78 -16.61 7.00 9.14
CA LEU A 78 -17.33 6.05 8.30
C LEU A 78 -17.90 6.80 7.09
N HIS A 79 -17.55 6.36 5.90
CA HIS A 79 -18.09 6.87 4.65
C HIS A 79 -18.61 5.71 3.79
N GLY A 80 -19.60 5.96 2.94
CA GLY A 80 -20.19 4.96 2.06
C GLY A 80 -21.16 4.01 2.79
N GLY A 81 -21.18 2.72 2.41
CA GLY A 81 -22.17 1.75 2.92
C GLY A 81 -22.17 1.59 4.45
N THR A 82 -21.07 1.89 5.12
CA THR A 82 -20.97 1.84 6.59
C THR A 82 -21.70 3.00 7.27
N GLU A 83 -21.77 4.19 6.66
CA GLU A 83 -22.62 5.30 7.12
C GLU A 83 -24.11 4.96 6.99
N ALA A 84 -24.50 4.37 5.85
CA ALA A 84 -25.89 3.97 5.61
C ALA A 84 -26.39 2.94 6.63
N THR A 85 -25.52 2.04 7.11
CA THR A 85 -25.87 1.00 8.10
C THR A 85 -26.20 1.59 9.47
N VAL A 86 -25.56 2.71 9.85
CA VAL A 86 -25.78 3.36 11.15
C VAL A 86 -27.09 4.16 11.18
N LEU A 87 -27.55 4.69 10.04
CA LEU A 87 -28.84 5.42 9.93
C LEU A 87 -30.09 4.52 10.02
N PHE A 88 -29.94 3.20 9.88
CA PHE A 88 -31.02 2.23 10.03
C PHE A 88 -31.17 1.65 11.45
N LEU A 89 -30.29 2.05 12.39
CA LEU A 89 -30.42 1.78 13.82
C LEU A 89 -31.16 2.93 14.51
#